data_AF-G3APW7-F1
#
_entry.id   AF-G3APW7-F1
#
_cell.length_a   1.000
_cell.length_b   1.000
_cell.length_c   1.000
_cell.angle_alpha   90.00
_cell.angle_beta   90.00
_cell.angle_gamma   90.00
#
_symmetry.space_group_name_H-M   'P 1'
#
loop_
_entity.id
_entity.type
_entity.pdbx_description
1 polymer ?
#
loop_
_entity_poly.entity_id
_entity_poly.type
_entity_poly.pdbx_seq_one_letter_code
_entity_poly.pdbx_strand_id
1 'polypeptide(L)'
;MSSLLPANSKVAVLGAGISGLSFTYFLSKLRPDLQFHVFEKSSRPAGWINSSYLHVDSSGQDIVLEKGPRTLRGIKDGTLIILDILRELGLSDEIQVVHANSPANKKYIMNQAGEVVQVPNSISTLFKFLTKVNVVDPSLVWGILKEPFVKPNLEDETVEQFIKRRFGSDVLTDNVVSAIFHGIYAGDVGKLSVSTVLPQLKDMERESGSIIRHILKLMRAKKKETGLSSNLQTYESLISPNANFVGLKTQAKNCPMVSLQHGLEVLPHQLTEYLAKRDNITFHYNTPITELDPVKGTVNGEKFNHIRSTINVNSVAKALPSTNSLVPHLKSVNYGTVFLCNIYTKGSNKLIPADKSGFGFLVPRFRNVHSNPQALLGVIFDSEVEKNAVGLFNKIDKKELDYDKITIMMGGHYYSQWGMPSQSINIKIVKQVLEAQLKVDLSKFNIRVVDGDTVEDVKDNDLIISCNYHRDAIPQYEVGYVETHREVDQIVKDGQYLLSFGGTVFGDGLGVPDCVINAFKDALKLR
;
A
#
# COMPACT_ATOMS: atom_id res chain seq x y z
N MET A 1 -25.23 -11.35 -4.55
CA MET A 1 -25.70 -12.64 -5.09
C MET A 1 -24.80 -12.93 -6.27
N SER A 2 -23.92 -13.90 -6.14
CA SER A 2 -23.18 -14.48 -7.26
C SER A 2 -23.96 -15.69 -7.73
N SER A 3 -24.36 -15.69 -8.99
CA SER A 3 -24.66 -16.96 -9.65
C SER A 3 -23.35 -17.73 -9.74
N LEU A 4 -23.35 -18.96 -9.21
CA LEU A 4 -22.25 -19.90 -9.34
C LEU A 4 -21.90 -20.03 -10.83
N LEU A 5 -20.62 -19.92 -11.18
CA LEU A 5 -20.22 -19.97 -12.60
C LEU A 5 -20.48 -21.37 -13.14
N PRO A 6 -21.13 -21.52 -14.31
CA PRO A 6 -21.31 -22.82 -14.95
C PRO A 6 -19.99 -23.55 -15.17
N ALA A 7 -20.03 -24.88 -15.24
CA ALA A 7 -18.85 -25.68 -15.51
C ALA A 7 -18.18 -25.28 -16.83
N ASN A 8 -16.84 -25.27 -16.86
CA ASN A 8 -16.04 -24.89 -18.04
C ASN A 8 -16.24 -23.44 -18.53
N SER A 9 -16.74 -22.55 -17.65
CA SER A 9 -16.88 -21.13 -17.98
C SER A 9 -15.51 -20.46 -18.21
N LYS A 10 -15.47 -19.52 -19.16
CA LYS A 10 -14.33 -18.63 -19.40
C LYS A 10 -14.40 -17.39 -18.52
N VAL A 11 -13.32 -17.11 -17.80
CA VAL A 11 -13.16 -15.97 -16.91
C VAL A 11 -12.05 -15.06 -17.44
N ALA A 12 -12.40 -13.84 -17.86
CA ALA A 12 -11.41 -12.80 -18.15
C ALA A 12 -11.01 -12.12 -16.85
N VAL A 13 -9.70 -11.98 -16.62
CA VAL A 13 -9.14 -11.21 -15.50
C VAL A 13 -8.36 -10.05 -16.10
N LEU A 14 -8.83 -8.83 -15.86
CA LEU A 14 -8.19 -7.61 -16.38
C LEU A 14 -7.16 -7.14 -15.35
N GLY A 15 -5.88 -7.20 -15.73
CA GLY A 15 -4.72 -6.82 -14.94
C GLY A 15 -4.01 -8.02 -14.30
N ALA A 16 -2.70 -8.13 -14.52
CA ALA A 16 -1.83 -9.12 -13.87
C ALA A 16 -1.09 -8.56 -12.64
N GLY A 17 -1.67 -7.55 -11.97
CA GLY A 17 -1.23 -7.11 -10.65
C GLY A 17 -1.58 -8.14 -9.56
N ILE A 18 -1.08 -7.93 -8.33
CA ILE A 18 -1.27 -8.89 -7.24
C ILE A 18 -2.75 -9.28 -7.02
N SER A 19 -3.68 -8.35 -7.19
CA SER A 19 -5.11 -8.61 -7.04
C SER A 19 -5.65 -9.59 -8.08
N GLY A 20 -5.28 -9.41 -9.36
CA GLY A 20 -5.69 -10.29 -10.46
C GLY A 20 -5.02 -11.67 -10.37
N LEU A 21 -3.73 -11.70 -10.03
CA LEU A 21 -2.96 -12.94 -9.81
C LEU A 21 -3.53 -13.74 -8.64
N SER A 22 -3.76 -13.11 -7.49
CA SER A 22 -4.34 -13.77 -6.33
C SER A 22 -5.76 -14.26 -6.59
N PHE A 23 -6.60 -13.48 -7.28
CA PHE A 23 -7.96 -13.90 -7.63
C PHE A 23 -7.94 -15.14 -8.51
N THR A 24 -7.08 -15.14 -9.55
CA THR A 24 -6.89 -16.29 -10.44
C THR A 24 -6.37 -17.50 -9.68
N TYR A 25 -5.40 -17.31 -8.77
CA TYR A 25 -4.86 -18.37 -7.92
C TYR A 25 -5.93 -19.01 -7.03
N PHE A 26 -6.73 -18.21 -6.31
CA PHE A 26 -7.76 -18.76 -5.43
C PHE A 26 -8.89 -19.41 -6.21
N LEU A 27 -9.41 -18.75 -7.26
CA LEU A 27 -10.54 -19.28 -8.00
C LEU A 27 -10.15 -20.53 -8.81
N SER A 28 -8.95 -20.60 -9.38
CA SER A 28 -8.48 -21.82 -10.08
C SER A 28 -8.26 -23.01 -9.14
N LYS A 29 -7.87 -22.79 -7.88
CA LYS A 29 -7.83 -23.84 -6.85
C LYS A 29 -9.24 -24.31 -6.45
N LEU A 30 -10.19 -23.37 -6.31
CA LEU A 30 -11.57 -23.67 -5.91
C LEU A 30 -12.39 -24.30 -7.05
N ARG A 31 -12.09 -23.93 -8.30
CA ARG A 31 -12.82 -24.27 -9.51
C ARG A 31 -11.85 -24.62 -10.64
N PRO A 32 -11.20 -25.80 -10.56
CA PRO A 32 -10.22 -26.25 -11.56
C PRO A 32 -10.84 -26.51 -12.94
N ASP A 33 -12.17 -26.58 -13.04
CA ASP A 33 -12.90 -26.72 -14.30
C ASP A 33 -12.98 -25.42 -15.12
N LEU A 34 -12.72 -24.25 -14.54
CA LEU A 34 -12.83 -22.97 -15.23
C LEU A 34 -11.62 -22.68 -16.12
N GLN A 35 -11.82 -21.87 -17.17
CA GLN A 35 -10.75 -21.38 -18.04
C GLN A 35 -10.47 -19.91 -17.74
N PHE A 36 -9.21 -19.52 -17.58
CA PHE A 36 -8.81 -18.17 -17.19
C PHE A 36 -7.98 -17.50 -18.29
N HIS A 37 -8.36 -16.27 -18.64
CA HIS A 37 -7.60 -15.41 -19.54
C HIS A 37 -7.19 -14.15 -18.77
N VAL A 38 -5.91 -14.03 -18.42
CA VAL A 38 -5.37 -12.89 -17.68
C VAL A 38 -4.79 -11.90 -18.66
N PHE A 39 -5.37 -10.72 -18.76
CA PHE A 39 -4.96 -9.66 -19.67
C PHE A 39 -4.09 -8.64 -18.95
N GLU A 40 -2.90 -8.36 -19.47
CA GLU A 40 -1.97 -7.37 -18.92
C GLU A 40 -1.53 -6.41 -20.02
N LYS A 41 -1.64 -5.11 -19.74
CA LYS A 41 -1.30 -4.07 -20.72
C LYS A 41 0.20 -3.94 -20.95
N SER A 42 1.01 -4.30 -19.96
CA SER A 42 2.46 -4.24 -20.03
C SER A 42 3.08 -5.58 -20.46
N SER A 43 4.39 -5.58 -20.66
CA SER A 43 5.16 -6.78 -21.02
C SER A 43 5.48 -7.67 -19.81
N ARG A 44 5.11 -7.26 -18.59
CA ARG A 44 5.43 -7.98 -17.35
C ARG A 44 4.21 -8.05 -16.41
N PRO A 45 4.14 -9.03 -15.50
CA PRO A 45 3.08 -9.09 -14.49
C PRO A 45 3.36 -8.12 -13.32
N ALA A 46 2.75 -8.37 -12.16
CA ALA A 46 3.00 -7.74 -10.85
C ALA A 46 2.49 -6.30 -10.64
N GLY A 47 2.24 -5.53 -11.70
CA GLY A 47 1.65 -4.20 -11.60
C GLY A 47 2.54 -3.24 -10.81
N TRP A 48 2.02 -2.59 -9.76
CA TRP A 48 2.81 -1.65 -8.94
C TRP A 48 3.86 -2.29 -8.03
N ILE A 49 3.82 -3.61 -7.85
CA ILE A 49 4.92 -4.34 -7.21
C ILE A 49 6.01 -4.48 -8.26
N ASN A 50 7.14 -3.81 -8.04
CA ASN A 50 8.26 -3.76 -8.96
C ASN A 50 9.55 -3.59 -8.15
N SER A 51 10.48 -4.51 -8.35
CA SER A 51 11.79 -4.54 -7.70
C SER A 51 12.88 -4.57 -8.78
N SER A 52 13.69 -3.50 -8.86
CA SER A 52 14.84 -3.45 -9.77
C SER A 52 16.15 -3.80 -9.05
N TYR A 53 17.25 -4.00 -9.79
CA TYR A 53 18.50 -4.54 -9.22
C TYR A 53 19.73 -3.75 -9.64
N LEU A 54 20.27 -2.95 -8.73
CA LEU A 54 21.54 -2.28 -8.95
C LEU A 54 22.69 -3.28 -8.77
N HIS A 55 23.42 -3.59 -9.85
CA HIS A 55 24.61 -4.42 -9.80
C HIS A 55 25.80 -3.61 -9.27
N VAL A 56 26.54 -4.14 -8.29
CA VAL A 56 27.70 -3.46 -7.71
C VAL A 56 28.89 -4.41 -7.76
N ASP A 57 29.78 -4.19 -8.73
CA ASP A 57 30.86 -5.13 -9.11
C ASP A 57 31.78 -5.53 -7.95
N SER A 58 32.00 -4.62 -7.00
CA SER A 58 32.88 -4.84 -5.86
C SER A 58 32.27 -5.66 -4.71
N SER A 59 30.95 -5.84 -4.66
CA SER A 59 30.28 -6.72 -3.68
C SER A 59 29.84 -8.05 -4.27
N GLY A 60 29.73 -8.16 -5.60
CA GLY A 60 29.17 -9.32 -6.28
C GLY A 60 27.69 -9.59 -5.93
N GLN A 61 27.01 -8.61 -5.32
CA GLN A 61 25.62 -8.73 -4.86
C GLN A 61 24.75 -7.63 -5.46
N ASP A 62 23.60 -8.03 -5.98
CA ASP A 62 22.59 -7.10 -6.47
C ASP A 62 21.87 -6.38 -5.32
N ILE A 63 21.75 -5.06 -5.44
CA ILE A 63 21.04 -4.22 -4.49
C ILE A 63 19.62 -4.00 -5.01
N VAL A 64 18.63 -4.53 -4.28
CA VAL A 64 17.22 -4.39 -4.62
C VAL A 64 16.77 -2.93 -4.48
N LEU A 65 16.20 -2.33 -5.53
CA LEU A 65 15.57 -1.01 -5.48
C LEU A 65 14.07 -1.18 -5.68
N GLU A 66 13.32 -1.06 -4.57
CA GLU A 66 11.85 -1.17 -4.63
C GLU A 66 11.26 0.06 -5.31
N LYS A 67 10.59 -0.16 -6.45
CA LYS A 67 9.90 0.86 -7.25
C LYS A 67 8.42 0.96 -6.90
N GLY A 68 8.02 0.51 -5.71
CA GLY A 68 6.63 0.53 -5.26
C GLY A 68 6.50 0.16 -3.79
N PRO A 69 5.64 -0.82 -3.42
CA PRO A 69 5.61 -1.36 -2.08
C PRO A 69 6.91 -2.12 -1.78
N ARG A 70 7.37 -2.06 -0.53
CA ARG A 70 8.65 -2.66 -0.08
C ARG A 70 8.56 -3.51 1.18
N THR A 71 7.55 -3.25 2.01
CA THR A 71 7.26 -4.06 3.19
C THR A 71 5.77 -4.34 3.26
N LEU A 72 5.44 -5.50 3.83
CA LEU A 72 4.09 -5.88 4.20
C LEU A 72 3.91 -5.64 5.70
N ARG A 73 2.73 -5.17 6.09
CA ARG A 73 2.39 -5.06 7.52
C ARG A 73 2.27 -6.45 8.12
N GLY A 74 2.85 -6.64 9.31
CA GLY A 74 2.76 -7.88 10.06
C GLY A 74 1.33 -8.21 10.51
N ILE A 75 1.01 -9.51 10.57
CA ILE A 75 -0.13 -10.08 11.31
C ILE A 75 -1.51 -9.57 10.82
N LYS A 76 -1.64 -9.27 9.53
CA LYS A 76 -2.95 -9.24 8.86
C LYS A 76 -3.25 -10.60 8.23
N ASP A 77 -4.52 -10.96 8.10
CA ASP A 77 -4.96 -12.19 7.42
C ASP A 77 -4.31 -12.33 6.04
N GLY A 78 -4.34 -11.27 5.23
CA GLY A 78 -3.71 -11.26 3.92
C GLY A 78 -2.20 -11.50 3.97
N THR A 79 -1.50 -11.00 5.00
CA THR A 79 -0.07 -11.24 5.17
C THR A 79 0.17 -12.71 5.52
N LEU A 80 -0.63 -13.30 6.41
CA LEU A 80 -0.50 -14.71 6.75
C LEU A 80 -0.77 -15.61 5.53
N ILE A 81 -1.77 -15.26 4.70
CA ILE A 81 -2.02 -15.94 3.42
C ILE A 81 -0.82 -15.81 2.47
N ILE A 82 -0.24 -14.62 2.33
CA ILE A 82 0.97 -14.42 1.52
C ILE A 82 2.12 -15.32 2.01
N LEU A 83 2.36 -15.36 3.32
CA LEU A 83 3.40 -16.19 3.92
C LEU A 83 3.17 -17.68 3.65
N ASP A 84 1.91 -18.14 3.75
CA ASP A 84 1.55 -19.51 3.42
C ASP A 84 1.77 -19.83 1.93
N ILE A 85 1.34 -18.95 1.02
CA ILE A 85 1.56 -19.09 -0.43
C ILE A 85 3.05 -19.22 -0.73
N LEU A 86 3.89 -18.33 -0.19
CA LEU A 86 5.34 -18.37 -0.41
C LEU A 86 5.94 -19.68 0.11
N ARG A 87 5.49 -20.18 1.27
CA ARG A 87 5.92 -21.47 1.81
C ARG A 87 5.47 -22.64 0.94
N GLU A 88 4.23 -22.66 0.46
CA GLU A 88 3.72 -23.69 -0.48
C GLU A 88 4.53 -23.71 -1.78
N LEU A 89 5.03 -22.56 -2.24
CA LEU A 89 5.88 -22.43 -3.42
C LEU A 89 7.37 -22.71 -3.13
N GLY A 90 7.73 -23.11 -1.91
CA GLY A 90 9.11 -23.44 -1.54
C GLY A 90 10.01 -22.22 -1.27
N LEU A 91 9.44 -21.03 -1.09
CA LEU A 91 10.14 -19.74 -0.95
C LEU A 91 10.24 -19.29 0.51
N SER A 92 10.37 -20.24 1.44
CA SER A 92 10.49 -19.91 2.88
C SER A 92 11.73 -19.08 3.18
N ASP A 93 12.82 -19.29 2.42
CA ASP A 93 14.09 -18.57 2.56
C ASP A 93 14.00 -17.10 2.12
N GLU A 94 13.04 -16.74 1.27
CA GLU A 94 12.81 -15.36 0.87
C GLU A 94 12.25 -14.51 2.01
N ILE A 95 11.57 -15.14 2.97
CA ILE A 95 10.72 -14.43 3.93
C ILE A 95 11.56 -13.84 5.05
N GLN A 96 11.64 -12.51 5.06
CA GLN A 96 12.33 -11.74 6.06
C GLN A 96 11.36 -10.93 6.91
N VAL A 97 11.75 -10.68 8.16
CA VAL A 97 10.99 -9.89 9.12
C VAL A 97 11.87 -8.94 9.90
N VAL A 98 11.27 -7.85 10.34
CA VAL A 98 11.87 -6.95 11.34
C VAL A 98 11.08 -7.10 12.63
N HIS A 99 11.76 -7.42 13.72
CA HIS A 99 11.14 -7.54 15.04
C HIS A 99 10.71 -6.18 15.62
N ALA A 100 9.66 -6.20 16.46
CA ALA A 100 9.08 -4.99 17.04
C ALA A 100 10.05 -4.15 17.88
N ASN A 101 11.06 -4.79 18.50
CA ASN A 101 12.10 -4.16 19.31
C ASN A 101 13.30 -3.66 18.48
N SER A 102 13.32 -3.91 17.18
CA SER A 102 14.41 -3.45 16.30
C SER A 102 14.43 -1.91 16.22
N PRO A 103 15.62 -1.30 16.19
CA PRO A 103 15.77 0.12 15.87
C PRO A 103 15.04 0.51 14.58
N ALA A 104 15.05 -0.36 13.56
CA ALA A 104 14.39 -0.14 12.27
C ALA A 104 12.87 -0.02 12.35
N ASN A 105 12.24 -0.40 13.47
CA ASN A 105 10.79 -0.22 13.65
C ASN A 105 10.41 1.20 14.14
N LYS A 106 11.38 2.02 14.54
CA LYS A 106 11.15 3.44 14.89
C LYS A 106 10.64 4.20 13.68
N LYS A 107 9.59 5.00 13.88
CA LYS A 107 8.99 5.84 12.85
C LYS A 107 9.07 7.29 13.30
N TYR A 108 9.14 8.21 12.36
CA TYR A 108 9.31 9.62 12.66
C TYR A 108 8.32 10.48 11.86
N ILE A 109 8.06 11.68 12.38
CA ILE A 109 7.31 12.74 11.70
C ILE A 109 8.14 14.01 11.76
N MET A 110 8.22 14.73 10.66
CA MET A 110 8.86 16.03 10.60
C MET A 110 7.97 17.09 11.25
N ASN A 111 8.52 17.95 12.12
CA ASN A 111 7.80 19.11 12.64
C ASN A 111 8.01 20.35 11.76
N GLN A 112 7.32 21.44 12.07
CA GLN A 112 7.39 22.70 11.30
C GLN A 112 8.79 23.35 11.29
N ALA A 113 9.64 23.03 12.27
CA ALA A 113 11.03 23.50 12.33
C ALA A 113 11.97 22.65 11.46
N GLY A 114 11.47 21.63 10.77
CA GLY A 114 12.26 20.68 9.97
C GLY A 114 12.92 19.57 10.78
N GLU A 115 12.62 19.45 12.08
CA GLU A 115 13.17 18.40 12.93
C GLU A 115 12.39 17.09 12.75
N VAL A 116 13.12 15.98 12.64
CA VAL A 116 12.54 14.63 12.55
C VAL A 116 12.31 14.06 13.96
N VAL A 117 11.04 14.03 14.38
CA VAL A 117 10.59 13.67 15.73
C VAL A 117 10.07 12.23 15.77
N GLN A 118 10.56 11.41 16.70
CA GLN A 118 10.15 10.01 16.81
C GLN A 118 8.70 9.88 17.26
N VAL A 119 7.91 9.11 16.52
CA VAL A 119 6.56 8.68 16.91
C VAL A 119 6.64 7.85 18.19
N PRO A 120 5.76 8.09 19.17
CA PRO A 120 5.85 7.48 20.49
C PRO A 120 5.71 5.96 20.41
N ASN A 121 6.52 5.26 21.20
CA ASN A 121 6.48 3.81 21.37
C ASN A 121 5.87 3.40 22.73
N SER A 122 5.46 4.38 23.53
CA SER A 122 4.86 4.20 24.86
C SER A 122 4.00 5.40 25.22
N ILE A 123 3.12 5.23 26.23
CA ILE A 123 2.35 6.35 26.80
C ILE A 123 3.29 7.41 27.39
N SER A 124 4.41 7.00 27.99
CA SER A 124 5.39 7.92 28.59
C SER A 124 6.09 8.82 27.55
N THR A 125 6.22 8.37 26.30
CA THR A 125 6.85 9.16 25.22
C THR A 125 5.84 10.00 24.44
N LEU A 126 4.54 9.74 24.58
CA LEU A 126 3.47 10.43 23.86
C LEU A 126 3.43 11.93 24.15
N PHE A 127 3.50 12.35 25.41
CA PHE A 127 3.44 13.77 25.77
C PHE A 127 4.61 14.55 25.15
N LYS A 128 5.84 14.02 25.26
CA LYS A 128 7.03 14.61 24.65
C LYS A 128 6.94 14.69 23.12
N PHE A 129 6.33 13.69 22.49
CA PHE A 129 6.08 13.72 21.05
C PHE A 129 5.10 14.84 20.71
N LEU A 130 3.92 14.87 21.34
CA LEU A 130 2.87 15.86 21.04
C LEU A 130 3.33 17.30 21.23
N THR A 131 4.17 17.56 22.23
CA THR A 131 4.76 18.90 22.42
C THR A 131 5.75 19.25 21.31
N LYS A 132 6.63 18.31 20.91
CA LYS A 132 7.62 18.52 19.84
C LYS A 132 7.02 18.69 18.45
N VAL A 133 5.89 18.05 18.16
CA VAL A 133 5.15 18.26 16.91
C VAL A 133 4.17 19.43 16.99
N ASN A 134 4.21 20.20 18.08
CA ASN A 134 3.39 21.39 18.33
C ASN A 134 1.88 21.12 18.21
N VAL A 135 1.41 19.99 18.74
CA VAL A 135 -0.01 19.57 18.67
C VAL A 135 -0.75 19.84 19.98
N VAL A 136 -0.04 20.03 21.09
CA VAL A 136 -0.66 20.36 22.39
C VAL A 136 -1.08 21.83 22.38
N ASP A 137 -2.32 22.09 21.98
CA ASP A 137 -2.97 23.39 22.08
C ASP A 137 -4.22 23.33 22.99
N PRO A 138 -4.75 24.47 23.46
CA PRO A 138 -5.97 24.48 24.27
C PRO A 138 -7.14 23.79 23.57
N SER A 139 -7.28 23.93 22.25
CA SER A 139 -8.40 23.36 21.49
C SER A 139 -8.40 21.83 21.54
N LEU A 140 -7.24 21.18 21.44
CA LEU A 140 -7.09 19.73 21.57
C LEU A 140 -7.44 19.26 22.98
N VAL A 141 -6.95 19.96 24.02
CA VAL A 141 -7.23 19.61 25.41
C VAL A 141 -8.73 19.70 25.70
N TRP A 142 -9.36 20.82 25.30
CA TRP A 142 -10.81 21.00 25.44
C TRP A 142 -11.60 20.02 24.58
N GLY A 143 -11.11 19.71 23.37
CA GLY A 143 -11.71 18.74 22.48
C GLY A 143 -11.73 17.34 23.07
N ILE A 144 -10.61 16.86 23.64
CA ILE A 144 -10.54 15.57 24.33
C ILE A 144 -11.55 15.51 25.49
N LEU A 145 -11.66 16.58 26.29
CA LEU A 145 -12.61 16.64 27.40
C LEU A 145 -14.08 16.62 26.93
N LYS A 146 -14.37 17.27 25.79
CA LYS A 146 -15.72 17.36 25.23
C LYS A 146 -16.10 16.20 24.32
N GLU A 147 -15.14 15.43 23.79
CA GLU A 147 -15.36 14.34 22.82
C GLU A 147 -16.46 13.36 23.24
N PRO A 148 -16.58 12.94 24.52
CA PRO A 148 -17.67 12.07 24.96
C PRO A 148 -19.08 12.64 24.74
N PHE A 149 -19.20 13.96 24.61
CA PHE A 149 -20.47 14.68 24.46
C PHE A 149 -20.70 15.20 23.03
N VAL A 150 -19.74 15.01 22.12
CA VAL A 150 -19.89 15.37 20.70
C VAL A 150 -20.88 14.41 20.04
N LYS A 151 -21.90 14.96 19.37
CA LYS A 151 -22.91 14.17 18.68
C LYS A 151 -22.28 13.37 17.52
N PRO A 152 -22.70 12.11 17.29
CA PRO A 152 -22.25 11.34 16.15
C PRO A 152 -22.73 11.98 14.83
N ASN A 153 -21.91 11.89 13.79
CA ASN A 153 -22.33 12.15 12.41
C ASN A 153 -22.44 10.80 11.68
N LEU A 154 -23.61 10.50 11.11
CA LEU A 154 -23.83 9.25 10.38
C LEU A 154 -23.53 9.39 8.89
N GLU A 155 -23.44 10.62 8.39
CA GLU A 155 -23.07 10.90 7.01
C GLU A 155 -21.55 10.74 6.81
N ASP A 156 -21.16 10.70 5.53
CA ASP A 156 -19.75 10.71 5.15
C ASP A 156 -19.16 12.12 5.32
N GLU A 157 -17.94 12.20 5.82
CA GLU A 157 -17.23 13.46 6.04
C GLU A 157 -15.73 13.23 5.83
N THR A 158 -14.97 14.31 5.67
CA THR A 158 -13.53 14.19 5.48
C THR A 158 -12.85 13.77 6.79
N VAL A 159 -11.65 13.19 6.70
CA VAL A 159 -10.83 12.89 7.89
C VAL A 159 -10.60 14.17 8.71
N GLU A 160 -10.32 15.29 8.06
CA GLU A 160 -10.18 16.59 8.72
C GLU A 160 -11.44 17.03 9.45
N GLN A 161 -12.61 16.99 8.79
CA GLN A 161 -13.89 17.36 9.39
C GLN A 161 -14.20 16.50 10.61
N PHE A 162 -13.99 15.19 10.51
CA PHE A 162 -14.19 14.25 11.61
C PHE A 162 -13.31 14.59 12.83
N ILE A 163 -12.01 14.78 12.61
CA ILE A 163 -11.07 15.07 13.71
C ILE A 163 -11.36 16.45 14.31
N LYS A 164 -11.64 17.46 13.48
CA LYS A 164 -12.02 18.81 13.95
C LYS A 164 -13.30 18.78 14.78
N ARG A 165 -14.34 18.09 14.31
CA ARG A 165 -15.62 17.96 15.02
C ARG A 165 -15.46 17.26 16.36
N ARG A 166 -14.69 16.17 16.42
CA ARG A 166 -14.53 15.35 17.64
C ARG A 166 -13.50 15.87 18.63
N PHE A 167 -12.36 16.36 18.14
CA PHE A 167 -11.20 16.73 18.96
C PHE A 167 -10.85 18.22 18.89
N GLY A 168 -11.56 19.02 18.10
CA GLY A 168 -11.41 20.49 18.08
C GLY A 168 -10.07 21.02 17.56
N SER A 169 -9.16 20.16 17.09
CA SER A 169 -7.79 20.55 16.75
C SER A 169 -7.49 20.34 15.26
N ASP A 170 -7.34 21.44 14.55
CA ASP A 170 -6.79 21.45 13.19
C ASP A 170 -5.31 21.05 13.21
N VAL A 171 -4.58 21.37 14.29
CA VAL A 171 -3.14 21.14 14.41
C VAL A 171 -2.79 19.65 14.51
N LEU A 172 -3.61 18.87 15.24
CA LEU A 172 -3.49 17.41 15.25
C LEU A 172 -3.64 16.84 13.82
N THR A 173 -4.65 17.32 13.10
CA THR A 173 -4.89 16.92 11.72
C THR A 173 -3.70 17.28 10.83
N ASP A 174 -3.21 18.52 10.96
CA ASP A 174 -2.19 19.09 10.09
C ASP A 174 -0.79 18.55 10.32
N ASN A 175 -0.39 18.33 11.56
CA ASN A 175 0.98 17.99 11.93
C ASN A 175 1.18 16.49 12.16
N VAL A 176 0.11 15.69 12.29
CA VAL A 176 0.22 14.25 12.56
C VAL A 176 -0.64 13.43 11.62
N VAL A 177 -1.95 13.69 11.57
CA VAL A 177 -2.86 12.86 10.76
C VAL A 177 -2.50 12.97 9.28
N SER A 178 -2.29 14.18 8.76
CA SER A 178 -1.91 14.40 7.36
C SER A 178 -0.65 13.61 6.95
N ALA A 179 0.37 13.56 7.81
CA ALA A 179 1.60 12.80 7.57
C ALA A 179 1.32 11.30 7.42
N ILE A 180 0.49 10.72 8.29
CA ILE A 180 0.08 9.31 8.20
C ILE A 180 -0.62 9.04 6.87
N PHE A 181 -1.50 9.93 6.44
CA PHE A 181 -2.26 9.81 5.20
C PHE A 181 -1.43 10.04 3.94
N HIS A 182 -0.41 10.90 4.00
CA HIS A 182 0.63 10.98 2.98
C HIS A 182 1.34 9.63 2.84
N GLY A 183 1.66 8.97 3.96
CA GLY A 183 2.36 7.68 3.97
C GLY A 183 1.54 6.47 3.51
N ILE A 184 0.20 6.54 3.55
CA ILE A 184 -0.68 5.40 3.16
C ILE A 184 -1.34 5.65 1.80
N TYR A 185 -1.86 6.85 1.57
CA TYR A 185 -2.70 7.20 0.43
C TYR A 185 -2.08 8.25 -0.50
N ALA A 186 -0.95 8.84 -0.10
CA ALA A 186 -0.41 10.05 -0.74
C ALA A 186 -1.49 11.15 -0.89
N GLY A 187 -2.47 11.17 0.02
CA GLY A 187 -3.74 11.87 -0.14
C GLY A 187 -3.95 13.01 0.86
N ASP A 188 -4.93 13.86 0.56
CA ASP A 188 -5.27 15.01 1.39
C ASP A 188 -6.38 14.64 2.39
N VAL A 189 -6.09 14.79 3.69
CA VAL A 189 -7.06 14.56 4.77
C VAL A 189 -8.27 15.50 4.71
N GLY A 190 -8.15 16.63 4.00
CA GLY A 190 -9.25 17.53 3.68
C GLY A 190 -10.21 17.02 2.60
N LYS A 191 -9.91 15.88 1.96
CA LYS A 191 -10.75 15.26 0.91
C LYS A 191 -11.13 13.81 1.20
N LEU A 192 -10.23 13.05 1.83
CA LEU A 192 -10.42 11.62 2.08
C LEU A 192 -11.61 11.36 3.00
N SER A 193 -12.48 10.43 2.61
CA SER A 193 -13.64 9.93 3.36
C SER A 193 -13.19 9.17 4.61
N VAL A 194 -13.56 9.67 5.80
CA VAL A 194 -13.29 8.95 7.06
C VAL A 194 -13.96 7.57 7.09
N SER A 195 -15.12 7.44 6.46
CA SER A 195 -15.90 6.19 6.40
C SER A 195 -15.18 5.10 5.61
N THR A 196 -14.37 5.50 4.62
CA THR A 196 -13.63 4.54 3.80
C THR A 196 -12.25 4.25 4.38
N VAL A 197 -11.53 5.28 4.82
CA VAL A 197 -10.11 5.14 5.20
C VAL A 197 -9.88 4.84 6.68
N LEU A 198 -10.86 5.14 7.54
CA LEU A 198 -10.86 4.86 8.99
C LEU A 198 -12.21 4.28 9.44
N PRO A 199 -12.72 3.21 8.80
CA PRO A 199 -14.05 2.67 9.07
C PRO A 199 -14.23 2.28 10.54
N GLN A 200 -13.17 1.77 11.18
CA GLN A 200 -13.17 1.42 12.60
C GLN A 200 -13.51 2.60 13.51
N LEU A 201 -13.09 3.83 13.19
CA LEU A 201 -13.47 5.01 13.98
C LEU A 201 -14.95 5.35 13.82
N LYS A 202 -15.49 5.17 12.61
CA LYS A 202 -16.94 5.36 12.36
C LYS A 202 -17.77 4.28 13.05
N ASP A 203 -17.29 3.03 13.10
CA ASP A 203 -17.92 1.97 13.88
C ASP A 203 -17.91 2.29 15.38
N MET A 204 -16.78 2.76 15.93
CA MET A 204 -16.68 3.21 17.33
C MET A 204 -17.67 4.35 17.63
N GLU A 205 -17.75 5.35 16.75
CA GLU A 205 -18.72 6.45 16.82
C GLU A 205 -20.17 5.93 16.77
N ARG A 206 -20.49 5.01 15.87
CA ARG A 206 -21.84 4.43 15.73
C ARG A 206 -22.25 3.61 16.94
N GLU A 207 -21.34 2.79 17.46
CA GLU A 207 -21.64 1.83 18.54
C GLU A 207 -21.66 2.44 19.94
N SER A 208 -20.94 3.54 20.16
CA SER A 208 -20.78 4.13 21.50
C SER A 208 -21.03 5.63 21.58
N GLY A 209 -21.34 6.29 20.45
CA GLY A 209 -21.52 7.73 20.33
C GLY A 209 -20.21 8.54 20.47
N SER A 210 -19.15 7.92 20.98
CA SER A 210 -17.86 8.55 21.31
C SER A 210 -16.72 7.54 21.15
N ILE A 211 -15.62 8.03 20.59
CA ILE A 211 -14.38 7.28 20.40
C ILE A 211 -13.74 6.99 21.76
N ILE A 212 -13.64 8.00 22.63
CA ILE A 212 -13.04 7.82 23.97
C ILE A 212 -13.86 6.83 24.80
N ARG A 213 -15.19 6.94 24.80
CA ARG A 213 -16.06 5.98 25.52
C ARG A 213 -15.89 4.57 24.99
N HIS A 214 -15.79 4.40 23.67
CA HIS A 214 -15.56 3.10 23.06
C HIS A 214 -14.21 2.51 23.48
N ILE A 215 -13.12 3.29 23.40
CA ILE A 215 -11.78 2.85 23.84
C ILE A 215 -11.81 2.44 25.32
N LEU A 216 -12.42 3.23 26.20
CA LEU A 216 -12.56 2.88 27.62
C LEU A 216 -13.36 1.60 27.84
N LYS A 217 -14.41 1.36 27.04
CA LYS A 217 -15.18 0.12 27.04
C LYS A 217 -14.31 -1.08 26.64
N LEU A 218 -13.51 -0.94 25.58
CA LEU A 218 -12.57 -1.98 25.13
C LEU A 218 -11.48 -2.28 26.17
N MET A 219 -10.93 -1.26 26.83
CA MET A 219 -9.93 -1.45 27.89
C MET A 219 -10.49 -2.23 29.09
N ARG A 220 -11.79 -2.06 29.39
CA ARG A 220 -12.49 -2.78 30.47
C ARG A 220 -12.89 -4.19 30.06
N ALA A 221 -13.33 -4.36 28.82
CA ALA A 221 -13.61 -5.67 28.25
C ALA A 221 -12.28 -6.36 27.91
N LYS A 222 -11.69 -7.11 28.85
CA LYS A 222 -10.53 -7.99 28.59
C LYS A 222 -10.87 -9.04 27.53
N LYS A 223 -10.95 -8.65 26.25
CA LYS A 223 -11.26 -9.57 25.16
C LYS A 223 -9.94 -10.18 24.68
N LYS A 224 -9.69 -11.42 25.09
CA LYS A 224 -8.71 -12.30 24.45
C LYS A 224 -9.26 -12.62 23.06
N GLU A 225 -8.91 -11.85 22.04
CA GLU A 225 -9.02 -12.34 20.66
C GLU A 225 -7.85 -13.29 20.38
N THR A 226 -8.04 -14.54 20.77
CA THR A 226 -7.03 -15.60 20.60
C THR A 226 -7.34 -16.56 19.45
N GLY A 227 -8.39 -16.30 18.67
CA GLY A 227 -8.79 -17.11 17.52
C GLY A 227 -8.20 -16.66 16.18
N LEU A 228 -8.26 -17.55 15.20
CA LEU A 228 -8.14 -17.20 13.78
C LEU A 228 -9.43 -16.50 13.31
N SER A 229 -9.31 -15.60 12.34
CA SER A 229 -10.49 -15.04 11.69
C SER A 229 -11.24 -16.12 10.90
N SER A 230 -12.52 -15.87 10.60
CA SER A 230 -13.31 -16.76 9.74
C SER A 230 -12.69 -16.94 8.36
N ASN A 231 -12.05 -15.89 7.82
CA ASN A 231 -11.39 -15.95 6.52
C ASN A 231 -10.19 -16.90 6.55
N LEU A 232 -9.34 -16.84 7.58
CA LEU A 232 -8.20 -17.75 7.72
C LEU A 232 -8.64 -19.20 7.92
N GLN A 233 -9.68 -19.43 8.72
CA GLN A 233 -10.25 -20.78 8.89
C GLN A 233 -10.79 -21.34 7.57
N THR A 234 -11.49 -20.50 6.80
CA THR A 234 -12.03 -20.88 5.49
C THR A 234 -10.92 -21.16 4.49
N TYR A 235 -9.88 -20.32 4.47
CA TYR A 235 -8.71 -20.53 3.62
C TYR A 235 -8.01 -21.84 3.97
N GLU A 236 -7.73 -22.08 5.26
CA GLU A 236 -7.06 -23.30 5.71
C GLU A 236 -7.89 -24.53 5.30
N SER A 237 -9.22 -24.50 5.46
CA SER A 237 -10.07 -25.62 5.04
C SER A 237 -10.14 -25.86 3.52
N LEU A 238 -10.06 -24.81 2.69
CA LEU A 238 -10.40 -24.92 1.26
C LEU A 238 -9.21 -24.80 0.31
N ILE A 239 -8.14 -24.11 0.73
CA ILE A 239 -7.01 -23.76 -0.13
C ILE A 239 -5.71 -24.44 0.32
N SER A 240 -5.45 -24.45 1.64
CA SER A 240 -4.21 -24.98 2.23
C SER A 240 -4.47 -25.61 3.61
N PRO A 241 -4.91 -26.89 3.66
CA PRO A 241 -5.20 -27.60 4.91
C PRO A 241 -4.03 -27.72 5.89
N ASN A 242 -2.80 -27.55 5.39
CA ASN A 242 -1.58 -27.64 6.18
C ASN A 242 -1.01 -26.25 6.57
N ALA A 243 -1.79 -25.18 6.39
CA ALA A 243 -1.32 -23.81 6.64
C ALA A 243 -0.84 -23.60 8.09
N ASN A 244 -1.48 -24.24 9.07
CA ASN A 244 -1.20 -24.08 10.50
C ASN A 244 -1.15 -22.59 10.88
N PHE A 245 -2.21 -21.84 10.58
CA PHE A 245 -2.21 -20.40 10.80
C PHE A 245 -2.09 -20.02 12.27
N VAL A 246 -2.49 -20.90 13.19
CA VAL A 246 -2.26 -20.69 14.64
C VAL A 246 -0.76 -20.61 14.93
N GLY A 247 0.02 -21.57 14.42
CA GLY A 247 1.47 -21.58 14.56
C GLY A 247 2.12 -20.38 13.86
N LEU A 248 1.72 -20.11 12.62
CA LEU A 248 2.27 -19.00 11.83
C LEU A 248 1.99 -17.63 12.46
N LYS A 249 0.75 -17.40 12.93
CA LYS A 249 0.38 -16.18 13.66
C LYS A 249 1.17 -16.02 14.95
N THR A 250 1.48 -17.12 15.64
CA THR A 250 2.31 -17.12 16.84
C THR A 250 3.75 -16.73 16.52
N GLN A 251 4.34 -17.30 15.47
CA GLN A 251 5.71 -17.00 15.03
C GLN A 251 5.86 -15.55 14.55
N ALA A 252 4.88 -15.03 13.80
CA ALA A 252 4.89 -13.67 13.27
C ALA A 252 4.42 -12.59 14.28
N LYS A 253 3.99 -12.96 15.49
CA LYS A 253 3.28 -12.07 16.43
C LYS A 253 4.05 -10.78 16.81
N ASN A 254 5.38 -10.82 16.79
CA ASN A 254 6.23 -9.68 17.14
C ASN A 254 6.98 -9.11 15.92
N CYS A 255 6.47 -9.36 14.72
CA CYS A 255 7.10 -8.98 13.46
C CYS A 255 6.20 -7.96 12.74
N PRO A 256 6.27 -6.66 13.07
CA PRO A 256 5.43 -5.62 12.46
C PRO A 256 5.65 -5.42 10.96
N MET A 257 6.78 -5.89 10.42
CA MET A 257 7.16 -5.74 9.02
C MET A 257 7.67 -7.06 8.48
N VAL A 258 7.19 -7.41 7.29
CA VAL A 258 7.67 -8.52 6.46
C VAL A 258 8.25 -7.93 5.17
N SER A 259 9.38 -8.43 4.72
CA SER A 259 9.99 -8.14 3.42
C SER A 259 10.42 -9.44 2.75
N LEU A 260 10.81 -9.37 1.48
CA LEU A 260 11.39 -10.50 0.77
C LEU A 260 12.85 -10.21 0.43
N GLN A 261 13.72 -11.22 0.55
CA GLN A 261 15.16 -11.07 0.37
C GLN A 261 15.53 -10.45 -0.98
N HIS A 262 14.85 -10.89 -2.04
CA HIS A 262 15.04 -10.39 -3.40
C HIS A 262 13.91 -9.45 -3.84
N GLY A 263 13.29 -8.73 -2.91
CA GLY A 263 12.25 -7.74 -3.20
C GLY A 263 10.83 -8.30 -3.31
N LEU A 264 9.84 -7.44 -3.09
CA LEU A 264 8.43 -7.85 -3.04
C LEU A 264 7.91 -8.39 -4.38
N GLU A 265 8.56 -8.11 -5.51
CA GLU A 265 8.17 -8.64 -6.83
C GLU A 265 8.31 -10.17 -6.92
N VAL A 266 9.10 -10.81 -6.05
CA VAL A 266 9.18 -12.28 -5.94
C VAL A 266 7.80 -12.91 -5.81
N LEU A 267 6.91 -12.35 -4.98
CA LEU A 267 5.57 -12.89 -4.77
C LEU A 267 4.72 -12.95 -6.06
N PRO A 268 4.41 -11.84 -6.74
CA PRO A 268 3.62 -11.88 -7.95
C PRO A 268 4.33 -12.59 -9.11
N HIS A 269 5.66 -12.55 -9.19
CA HIS A 269 6.41 -13.30 -10.20
C HIS A 269 6.20 -14.81 -10.03
N GLN A 270 6.42 -15.32 -8.82
CA GLN A 270 6.29 -16.74 -8.51
C GLN A 270 4.84 -17.24 -8.60
N LEU A 271 3.87 -16.40 -8.22
CA LEU A 271 2.46 -16.68 -8.51
C LEU A 271 2.18 -16.79 -10.01
N THR A 272 2.76 -15.89 -10.82
CA THR A 272 2.60 -15.94 -12.28
C THR A 272 3.17 -17.23 -12.86
N GLU A 273 4.40 -17.60 -12.50
CA GLU A 273 5.03 -18.86 -12.94
C GLU A 273 4.21 -20.09 -12.52
N TYR A 274 3.68 -20.10 -11.30
CA TYR A 274 2.83 -21.16 -10.80
C TYR A 274 1.52 -21.29 -11.61
N LEU A 275 0.90 -20.15 -11.97
CA LEU A 275 -0.35 -20.12 -12.74
C LEU A 275 -0.11 -20.48 -14.20
N ALA A 276 0.96 -19.99 -14.82
CA ALA A 276 1.27 -20.23 -16.22
C ALA A 276 1.58 -21.70 -16.56
N LYS A 277 1.92 -22.52 -15.56
CA LYS A 277 2.11 -23.97 -15.70
C LYS A 277 0.80 -24.77 -15.82
N ARG A 278 -0.37 -24.12 -15.75
CA ARG A 278 -1.68 -24.77 -15.81
C ARG A 278 -2.31 -24.63 -17.18
N ASP A 279 -2.81 -25.73 -17.72
CA ASP A 279 -3.41 -25.78 -19.05
C ASP A 279 -4.67 -24.92 -19.20
N ASN A 280 -5.36 -24.61 -18.10
CA ASN A 280 -6.58 -23.82 -18.09
C ASN A 280 -6.35 -22.32 -17.82
N ILE A 281 -5.10 -21.83 -17.82
CA ILE A 281 -4.77 -20.42 -17.57
C ILE A 281 -3.87 -19.89 -18.68
N THR A 282 -4.32 -18.83 -19.35
CA THR A 282 -3.56 -18.14 -20.40
C THR A 282 -3.29 -16.69 -20.02
N PHE A 283 -2.04 -16.24 -20.16
CA PHE A 283 -1.64 -14.85 -19.97
C PHE A 283 -1.51 -14.14 -21.32
N HIS A 284 -2.09 -12.95 -21.42
CA HIS A 284 -2.06 -12.07 -22.59
C HIS A 284 -1.35 -10.76 -22.23
N TYR A 285 -0.03 -10.72 -22.41
CA TYR A 285 0.78 -9.52 -22.19
C TYR A 285 0.68 -8.54 -23.36
N ASN A 286 1.10 -7.29 -23.13
CA ASN A 286 1.01 -6.20 -24.11
C ASN A 286 -0.40 -6.01 -24.69
N THR A 287 -1.43 -6.38 -23.93
CA THR A 287 -2.82 -6.42 -24.38
C THR A 287 -3.65 -5.44 -23.55
N PRO A 288 -3.65 -4.14 -23.90
CA PRO A 288 -4.52 -3.18 -23.23
C PRO A 288 -5.99 -3.49 -23.52
N ILE A 289 -6.85 -3.26 -22.53
CA ILE A 289 -8.29 -3.36 -22.71
C ILE A 289 -8.78 -2.08 -23.35
N THR A 290 -9.26 -2.19 -24.58
CA THR A 290 -9.71 -1.07 -25.41
C THR A 290 -11.21 -1.09 -25.65
N GLU A 291 -11.82 -2.27 -25.57
CA GLU A 291 -13.26 -2.47 -25.70
C GLU A 291 -13.78 -3.44 -24.63
N LEU A 292 -14.86 -3.07 -23.96
CA LEU A 292 -15.51 -3.85 -22.91
C LEU A 292 -17.05 -3.75 -23.04
N ASP A 293 -17.71 -4.89 -23.20
CA ASP A 293 -19.17 -5.01 -23.10
C ASP A 293 -19.50 -5.88 -21.87
N PRO A 294 -19.91 -5.27 -20.74
CA PRO A 294 -20.14 -6.01 -19.50
C PRO A 294 -21.46 -6.80 -19.53
N VAL A 295 -22.39 -6.51 -20.44
CA VAL A 295 -23.66 -7.23 -20.58
C VAL A 295 -23.45 -8.49 -21.41
N LYS A 296 -22.77 -8.36 -22.57
CA LYS A 296 -22.46 -9.51 -23.44
C LYS A 296 -21.28 -10.33 -22.94
N GLY A 297 -20.52 -9.81 -21.98
CA GLY A 297 -19.30 -10.43 -21.45
C GLY A 297 -18.17 -10.41 -22.46
N THR A 298 -18.00 -9.33 -23.20
CA THR A 298 -16.96 -9.24 -24.26
C THR A 298 -15.80 -8.35 -23.82
N VAL A 299 -14.57 -8.80 -24.05
CA VAL A 299 -13.32 -8.07 -23.80
C VAL A 299 -12.50 -8.11 -25.08
N ASN A 300 -12.20 -6.94 -25.67
CA ASN A 300 -11.47 -6.83 -26.95
C ASN A 300 -12.01 -7.80 -28.05
N GLY A 301 -13.33 -7.96 -28.13
CA GLY A 301 -14.00 -8.84 -29.09
C GLY A 301 -14.11 -10.33 -28.70
N GLU A 302 -13.42 -10.81 -27.66
CA GLU A 302 -13.57 -12.19 -27.16
C GLU A 302 -14.63 -12.28 -26.08
N LYS A 303 -15.43 -13.36 -26.10
CA LYS A 303 -16.54 -13.60 -25.16
C LYS A 303 -16.11 -14.43 -23.95
N PHE A 304 -16.56 -13.98 -22.78
CA PHE A 304 -16.34 -14.56 -21.47
C PHE A 304 -17.66 -14.71 -20.71
N ASN A 305 -17.71 -15.67 -19.80
CA ASN A 305 -18.84 -15.89 -18.89
C ASN A 305 -18.75 -15.00 -17.65
N HIS A 306 -17.54 -14.55 -17.30
CA HIS A 306 -17.32 -13.57 -16.25
C HIS A 306 -16.08 -12.73 -16.55
N ILE A 307 -16.13 -11.46 -16.17
CA ILE A 307 -15.06 -10.49 -16.29
C ILE A 307 -14.75 -9.97 -14.91
N ARG A 308 -13.52 -10.17 -14.47
CA ARG A 308 -12.98 -9.64 -13.24
C ARG A 308 -12.05 -8.48 -13.56
N SER A 309 -12.47 -7.25 -13.27
CA SER A 309 -11.61 -6.09 -13.44
C SER A 309 -10.81 -5.79 -12.18
N THR A 310 -9.47 -5.76 -12.30
CA THR A 310 -8.56 -5.28 -11.25
C THR A 310 -7.68 -4.11 -11.70
N ILE A 311 -7.94 -3.59 -12.91
CA ILE A 311 -7.27 -2.40 -13.46
C ILE A 311 -7.90 -1.10 -12.94
N ASN A 312 -7.20 0.01 -13.18
CA ASN A 312 -7.68 1.36 -12.89
C ASN A 312 -9.07 1.59 -13.53
N VAL A 313 -10.05 2.02 -12.73
CA VAL A 313 -11.44 2.20 -13.16
C VAL A 313 -11.62 3.27 -14.24
N ASN A 314 -10.73 4.26 -14.35
CA ASN A 314 -10.72 5.20 -15.46
C ASN A 314 -10.32 4.53 -16.78
N SER A 315 -9.54 3.44 -16.73
CA SER A 315 -9.25 2.62 -17.92
C SER A 315 -10.47 1.77 -18.30
N VAL A 316 -11.17 1.21 -17.32
CA VAL A 316 -12.45 0.52 -17.55
C VAL A 316 -13.47 1.47 -18.19
N ALA A 317 -13.62 2.67 -17.65
CA ALA A 317 -14.53 3.68 -18.17
C ALA A 317 -14.23 4.11 -19.61
N LYS A 318 -12.96 4.03 -20.04
CA LYS A 318 -12.55 4.31 -21.43
C LYS A 318 -12.87 3.15 -22.39
N ALA A 319 -12.84 1.92 -21.89
CA ALA A 319 -13.14 0.72 -22.68
C ALA A 319 -14.65 0.46 -22.81
N LEU A 320 -15.47 0.98 -21.88
CA LEU A 320 -16.93 0.91 -21.94
C LEU A 320 -17.50 1.87 -23.00
N PRO A 321 -18.67 1.55 -23.61
CA PRO A 321 -19.43 2.51 -24.40
C PRO A 321 -19.69 3.79 -23.58
N SER A 322 -19.56 4.96 -24.21
CA SER A 322 -19.73 6.25 -23.52
C SER A 322 -21.12 6.45 -22.89
N THR A 323 -22.13 5.74 -23.39
CA THR A 323 -23.50 5.71 -22.88
C THR A 323 -23.73 4.74 -21.72
N ASN A 324 -22.73 3.92 -21.35
CA ASN A 324 -22.88 2.97 -20.26
C ASN A 324 -23.01 3.70 -18.92
N SER A 325 -23.99 3.30 -18.12
CA SER A 325 -24.32 3.91 -16.82
C SER A 325 -23.17 3.89 -15.81
N LEU A 326 -22.20 2.99 -15.93
CA LEU A 326 -21.01 2.98 -15.06
C LEU A 326 -20.05 4.15 -15.34
N VAL A 327 -20.00 4.66 -16.57
CA VAL A 327 -18.94 5.58 -17.00
C VAL A 327 -18.83 6.83 -16.12
N PRO A 328 -19.91 7.52 -15.72
CA PRO A 328 -19.84 8.69 -14.83
C PRO A 328 -19.23 8.35 -13.46
N HIS A 329 -19.67 7.24 -12.84
CA HIS A 329 -19.23 6.82 -11.51
C HIS A 329 -17.79 6.30 -11.51
N LEU A 330 -17.37 5.61 -12.57
CA LEU A 330 -15.98 5.17 -12.68
C LEU A 330 -15.03 6.35 -12.90
N LYS A 331 -15.45 7.36 -13.69
CA LYS A 331 -14.67 8.58 -13.95
C LYS A 331 -14.57 9.52 -12.74
N SER A 332 -15.47 9.41 -11.76
CA SER A 332 -15.40 10.23 -10.54
C SER A 332 -14.28 9.80 -9.60
N VAL A 333 -13.73 8.59 -9.77
CA VAL A 333 -12.65 8.08 -8.93
C VAL A 333 -11.31 8.73 -9.33
N ASN A 334 -10.79 9.54 -8.42
CA ASN A 334 -9.50 10.20 -8.56
C ASN A 334 -8.34 9.28 -8.19
N TYR A 335 -7.17 9.54 -8.78
CA TYR A 335 -5.93 8.82 -8.47
C TYR A 335 -4.78 9.79 -8.23
N GLY A 336 -3.98 9.49 -7.21
CA GLY A 336 -2.75 10.19 -6.88
C GLY A 336 -1.58 9.67 -7.71
N THR A 337 -0.74 10.60 -8.18
CA THR A 337 0.52 10.30 -8.84
C THR A 337 1.68 10.51 -7.86
N VAL A 338 2.54 9.51 -7.70
CA VAL A 338 3.72 9.59 -6.82
C VAL A 338 5.00 9.60 -7.67
N PHE A 339 5.91 10.52 -7.37
CA PHE A 339 7.28 10.46 -7.83
C PHE A 339 8.12 9.80 -6.75
N LEU A 340 8.63 8.61 -7.04
CA LEU A 340 9.45 7.82 -6.14
C LEU A 340 10.90 7.89 -6.61
N CYS A 341 11.83 8.13 -5.70
CA CYS A 341 13.24 8.11 -6.03
C CYS A 341 14.05 7.30 -5.01
N ASN A 342 14.70 6.23 -5.48
CA ASN A 342 15.67 5.48 -4.70
C ASN A 342 17.04 6.16 -4.83
N ILE A 343 17.69 6.38 -3.69
CA ILE A 343 19.02 6.97 -3.59
C ILE A 343 19.94 5.95 -2.94
N TYR A 344 21.05 5.66 -3.60
CA TYR A 344 22.04 4.69 -3.15
C TYR A 344 23.43 5.33 -3.13
N THR A 345 24.21 5.03 -2.11
CA THR A 345 25.66 5.28 -2.08
C THR A 345 26.35 4.12 -1.37
N LYS A 346 27.51 3.76 -1.87
CA LYS A 346 28.43 2.84 -1.19
C LYS A 346 29.41 3.64 -0.31
N GLY A 347 30.04 2.97 0.65
CA GLY A 347 31.22 3.48 1.34
C GLY A 347 30.95 4.32 2.60
N SER A 348 31.89 5.20 2.89
CA SER A 348 31.91 5.99 4.14
C SER A 348 30.94 7.17 4.15
N ASN A 349 30.49 7.62 2.98
CA ASN A 349 29.50 8.66 2.86
C ASN A 349 28.12 8.13 3.27
N LYS A 350 27.40 8.91 4.09
CA LYS A 350 26.11 8.51 4.68
C LYS A 350 24.97 9.37 4.17
N LEU A 351 23.83 8.72 3.92
CA LEU A 351 22.56 9.36 3.56
C LEU A 351 21.64 9.49 4.77
N ILE A 352 21.75 8.55 5.71
CA ILE A 352 20.94 8.52 6.91
C ILE A 352 21.70 9.28 8.01
N PRO A 353 21.10 10.31 8.63
CA PRO A 353 21.78 11.05 9.69
C PRO A 353 22.16 10.13 10.86
N ALA A 354 23.38 10.26 11.39
CA ALA A 354 23.93 9.34 12.39
C ALA A 354 23.12 9.26 13.70
N ASP A 355 22.34 10.29 14.03
CA ASP A 355 21.46 10.31 15.20
C ASP A 355 20.06 9.72 14.92
N LYS A 356 19.82 9.24 13.69
CA LYS A 356 18.56 8.63 13.26
C LYS A 356 18.79 7.17 12.88
N SER A 357 17.92 6.30 13.40
CA SER A 357 17.82 4.90 13.01
C SER A 357 16.35 4.53 13.09
N GLY A 358 15.83 3.84 12.08
CA GLY A 358 14.40 3.58 11.97
C GLY A 358 13.95 3.28 10.56
N PHE A 359 12.64 3.21 10.39
CA PHE A 359 11.98 2.99 9.12
C PHE A 359 12.09 4.22 8.21
N GLY A 360 12.07 5.42 8.80
CA GLY A 360 12.05 6.67 8.06
C GLY A 360 11.12 7.71 8.69
N PHE A 361 10.86 8.78 7.96
CA PHE A 361 10.00 9.87 8.41
C PHE A 361 8.95 10.28 7.38
N LEU A 362 7.83 10.78 7.89
CA LEU A 362 6.76 11.37 7.08
C LEU A 362 6.76 12.89 7.26
N VAL A 363 6.35 13.61 6.22
CA VAL A 363 6.26 15.07 6.22
C VAL A 363 4.79 15.47 6.22
N PRO A 364 4.30 16.16 7.27
CA PRO A 364 2.93 16.67 7.31
C PRO A 364 2.69 17.81 6.31
N ARG A 365 1.42 18.17 6.12
CA ARG A 365 1.07 19.36 5.30
C ARG A 365 1.24 20.70 6.02
N PHE A 366 1.52 20.70 7.33
CA PHE A 366 1.87 21.89 8.13
C PHE A 366 0.91 23.10 8.06
N ARG A 367 -0.39 22.91 8.38
CA ARG A 367 -1.49 23.91 8.35
C ARG A 367 -1.79 24.55 6.99
N ASN A 368 -0.78 24.70 6.14
CA ASN A 368 -0.85 25.25 4.80
C ASN A 368 -0.04 24.35 3.88
N VAL A 369 -0.68 23.81 2.86
CA VAL A 369 -0.08 22.95 1.84
C VAL A 369 1.20 23.54 1.23
N HIS A 370 1.30 24.87 1.13
CA HIS A 370 2.49 25.58 0.62
C HIS A 370 3.71 25.58 1.55
N SER A 371 3.54 25.16 2.81
CA SER A 371 4.63 24.98 3.78
C SER A 371 5.49 23.74 3.48
N ASN A 372 5.13 22.94 2.47
CA ASN A 372 5.90 21.81 1.96
C ASN A 372 6.10 21.97 0.44
N PRO A 373 6.90 22.96 -0.02
CA PRO A 373 7.05 23.27 -1.44
C PRO A 373 7.71 22.15 -2.25
N GLN A 374 8.40 21.22 -1.58
CA GLN A 374 8.99 20.04 -2.21
C GLN A 374 7.95 18.97 -2.57
N ALA A 375 6.69 19.12 -2.16
CA ALA A 375 5.67 18.08 -2.23
C ALA A 375 6.15 16.75 -1.61
N LEU A 376 7.00 16.83 -0.57
CA LEU A 376 7.61 15.67 0.06
C LEU A 376 6.58 14.95 0.92
N LEU A 377 6.35 13.66 0.67
CA LEU A 377 5.44 12.83 1.46
C LEU A 377 6.20 12.18 2.63
N GLY A 378 7.43 11.74 2.35
CA GLY A 378 8.31 11.13 3.34
C GLY A 378 9.56 10.51 2.72
N VAL A 379 10.43 10.02 3.60
CA VAL A 379 11.66 9.31 3.25
C VAL A 379 11.70 8.01 4.04
N ILE A 380 12.03 6.92 3.37
CA ILE A 380 12.26 5.61 3.99
C ILE A 380 13.77 5.33 4.01
N PHE A 381 14.24 4.78 5.13
CA PHE A 381 15.62 4.38 5.35
C PHE A 381 15.76 2.88 5.02
N ASP A 382 15.78 2.54 3.73
CA ASP A 382 15.67 1.16 3.27
C ASP A 382 16.82 0.28 3.79
N SER A 383 18.06 0.79 3.79
CA SER A 383 19.21 0.04 4.32
C SER A 383 19.14 -0.22 5.83
N GLU A 384 18.46 0.63 6.60
CA GLU A 384 18.21 0.37 8.04
C GLU A 384 17.21 -0.78 8.24
N VAL A 385 16.20 -0.89 7.37
CA VAL A 385 15.27 -2.03 7.37
C VAL A 385 16.01 -3.31 6.99
N GLU A 386 16.78 -3.29 5.90
CA GLU A 386 17.55 -4.44 5.41
C GLU A 386 18.57 -4.98 6.41
N LYS A 387 19.35 -4.09 7.03
CA LYS A 387 20.34 -4.44 8.05
C LYS A 387 19.72 -5.14 9.27
N ASN A 388 18.45 -4.83 9.55
CA ASN A 388 17.73 -5.36 10.71
C ASN A 388 16.74 -6.48 10.36
N ALA A 389 16.64 -6.84 9.08
CA ALA A 389 15.80 -7.93 8.62
C ALA A 389 16.46 -9.27 8.95
N VAL A 390 15.66 -10.22 9.43
CA VAL A 390 16.09 -11.60 9.74
C VAL A 390 15.10 -12.58 9.13
N GLY A 391 15.53 -13.80 8.86
CA GLY A 391 14.65 -14.84 8.31
C GLY A 391 13.54 -15.21 9.29
N LEU A 392 12.31 -15.36 8.79
CA LEU A 392 11.18 -15.77 9.64
C LEU A 392 11.27 -17.24 10.03
N PHE A 393 11.56 -18.10 9.04
CA PHE A 393 11.57 -19.56 9.19
C PHE A 393 12.97 -20.13 9.37
N ASN A 394 13.95 -19.50 8.72
CA ASN A 394 15.34 -19.95 8.70
C ASN A 394 16.25 -18.90 9.34
N LYS A 395 17.36 -19.35 9.91
CA LYS A 395 18.33 -18.45 10.53
C LYS A 395 19.13 -17.74 9.43
N ILE A 396 18.69 -16.55 9.08
CA ILE A 396 19.47 -15.60 8.27
C ILE A 396 20.18 -14.67 9.23
N ASP A 397 21.51 -14.67 9.19
CA ASP A 397 22.31 -13.76 10.02
C ASP A 397 22.10 -12.30 9.59
N LYS A 398 22.30 -11.38 10.55
CA LYS A 398 22.21 -9.95 10.24
C LYS A 398 23.23 -9.57 9.19
N LYS A 399 22.80 -8.80 8.20
CA LYS A 399 23.66 -8.28 7.16
C LYS A 399 24.48 -7.11 7.69
N GLU A 400 25.80 -7.16 7.53
CA GLU A 400 26.63 -5.95 7.56
C GLU A 400 26.53 -5.31 6.18
N LEU A 401 26.02 -4.07 6.15
CA LEU A 401 25.88 -3.31 4.91
C LEU A 401 26.94 -2.20 4.89
N ASP A 402 27.70 -2.14 3.80
CA ASP A 402 28.68 -1.10 3.51
C ASP A 402 28.09 0.06 2.68
N TYR A 403 26.76 0.09 2.53
CA TYR A 403 26.03 1.08 1.76
C TYR A 403 24.88 1.71 2.54
N ASP A 404 24.48 2.90 2.11
CA ASP A 404 23.26 3.55 2.53
C ASP A 404 22.28 3.56 1.36
N LYS A 405 21.02 3.22 1.64
CA LYS A 405 19.93 3.27 0.67
C LYS A 405 18.70 3.89 1.30
N ILE A 406 18.14 4.88 0.62
CA ILE A 406 16.90 5.54 1.03
C ILE A 406 15.94 5.66 -0.16
N THR A 407 14.67 5.88 0.14
CA THR A 407 13.65 6.15 -0.86
C THR A 407 12.88 7.39 -0.49
N ILE A 408 12.94 8.39 -1.36
CA ILE A 408 12.21 9.66 -1.24
C ILE A 408 10.90 9.53 -2.03
N MET A 409 9.79 9.90 -1.42
CA MET A 409 8.47 9.89 -2.07
C MET A 409 7.91 11.31 -2.08
N MET A 410 7.55 11.78 -3.28
CA MET A 410 7.00 13.11 -3.53
C MET A 410 5.71 13.03 -4.35
N GLY A 411 4.91 14.08 -4.33
CA GLY A 411 3.71 14.20 -5.16
C GLY A 411 2.42 13.88 -4.41
N GLY A 412 1.65 12.90 -4.86
CA GLY A 412 0.32 12.64 -4.33
C GLY A 412 -0.63 13.81 -4.60
N HIS A 413 -1.43 14.17 -3.60
CA HIS A 413 -2.40 15.27 -3.69
C HIS A 413 -1.75 16.62 -4.05
N TYR A 414 -0.47 16.82 -3.72
CA TYR A 414 0.27 18.03 -4.12
C TYR A 414 0.35 18.17 -5.64
N TYR A 415 0.65 17.11 -6.38
CA TYR A 415 0.70 17.15 -7.85
C TYR A 415 -0.67 17.30 -8.47
N SER A 416 -1.70 16.72 -7.85
CA SER A 416 -3.09 16.91 -8.28
C SER A 416 -3.52 18.38 -8.18
N GLN A 417 -2.97 19.15 -7.22
CA GLN A 417 -3.30 20.55 -7.02
C GLN A 417 -2.39 21.52 -7.80
N TRP A 418 -1.09 21.24 -7.86
CA TRP A 418 -0.08 22.17 -8.38
C TRP A 418 0.37 21.87 -9.82
N GLY A 419 -0.06 20.72 -10.36
CA GLY A 419 0.51 20.16 -11.57
C GLY A 419 1.76 19.33 -11.27
N MET A 420 2.01 18.34 -12.12
CA MET A 420 3.14 17.43 -11.96
C MET A 420 4.40 18.03 -12.60
N PRO A 421 5.49 18.26 -11.84
CA PRO A 421 6.74 18.78 -12.38
C PRO A 421 7.40 17.82 -13.38
N SER A 422 8.37 18.31 -14.14
CA SER A 422 9.23 17.44 -14.96
C SER A 422 10.19 16.62 -14.09
N GLN A 423 10.71 15.51 -14.62
CA GLN A 423 11.72 14.69 -13.92
C GLN A 423 12.95 15.52 -13.51
N SER A 424 13.43 16.41 -14.37
CA SER A 424 14.60 17.25 -14.07
C SER A 424 14.34 18.25 -12.93
N ILE A 425 13.13 18.80 -12.83
CA ILE A 425 12.74 19.64 -11.69
C ILE A 425 12.67 18.80 -10.42
N ASN A 426 12.03 17.63 -10.47
CA ASN A 426 11.92 16.75 -9.32
C ASN A 426 13.28 16.23 -8.82
N ILE A 427 14.23 15.96 -9.71
CA ILE A 427 15.60 15.61 -9.32
C ILE A 427 16.30 16.77 -8.60
N LYS A 428 16.08 18.03 -9.01
CA LYS A 428 16.59 19.19 -8.27
C LYS A 428 15.99 19.27 -6.87
N ILE A 429 14.68 19.02 -6.74
CA ILE A 429 14.00 18.96 -5.45
C ILE A 429 14.56 17.82 -4.59
N VAL A 430 14.77 16.63 -5.15
CA VAL A 430 15.42 15.49 -4.46
C VAL A 430 16.77 15.89 -3.88
N LYS A 431 17.62 16.57 -4.66
CA LYS A 431 18.92 17.07 -4.17
C LYS A 431 18.76 18.06 -3.00
N GLN A 432 17.81 18.99 -3.12
CA GLN A 432 17.49 19.90 -2.01
C GLN A 432 17.01 19.14 -0.77
N VAL A 433 16.24 18.06 -0.94
CA VAL A 433 15.79 17.22 0.18
C VAL A 433 16.96 16.54 0.90
N LEU A 434 17.91 16.02 0.13
CA LEU A 434 19.13 15.43 0.67
C LEU A 434 19.93 16.45 1.51
N GLU A 435 20.13 17.66 1.00
CA GLU A 435 20.89 18.71 1.69
C GLU A 435 20.14 19.28 2.90
N ALA A 436 18.88 19.68 2.72
CA ALA A 436 18.15 20.46 3.72
C ALA A 436 17.55 19.58 4.83
N GLN A 437 16.96 18.42 4.49
CA GLN A 437 16.28 17.55 5.45
C GLN A 437 17.19 16.44 5.99
N LEU A 438 18.07 15.89 5.15
CA LEU A 438 18.95 14.78 5.53
C LEU A 438 20.39 15.22 5.84
N LYS A 439 20.73 16.50 5.63
CA LYS A 439 22.05 17.08 5.90
C LYS A 439 23.19 16.39 5.14
N VAL A 440 22.89 15.87 3.96
CA VAL A 440 23.87 15.23 3.07
C VAL A 440 24.67 16.31 2.34
N ASP A 441 25.99 16.23 2.44
CA ASP A 441 26.91 17.10 1.69
C ASP A 441 27.12 16.53 0.28
N LEU A 442 26.34 17.04 -0.68
CA LEU A 442 26.37 16.56 -2.06
C LEU A 442 27.71 16.81 -2.77
N SER A 443 28.56 17.71 -2.27
CA SER A 443 29.88 17.97 -2.87
C SER A 443 30.85 16.78 -2.76
N LYS A 444 30.55 15.82 -1.88
CA LYS A 444 31.34 14.59 -1.67
C LYS A 444 31.03 13.47 -2.66
N PHE A 445 30.02 13.66 -3.51
CA PHE A 445 29.50 12.60 -4.36
C PHE A 445 29.65 12.90 -5.85
N ASN A 446 29.94 11.84 -6.62
CA ASN A 446 29.71 11.81 -8.05
C ASN A 446 28.25 11.43 -8.31
N ILE A 447 27.39 12.42 -8.58
CA ILE A 447 25.96 12.18 -8.73
C ILE A 447 25.65 11.60 -10.11
N ARG A 448 25.09 10.38 -10.13
CA ARG A 448 24.64 9.69 -11.34
C ARG A 448 23.12 9.52 -11.29
N VAL A 449 22.43 10.18 -12.20
CA VAL A 449 21.00 9.93 -12.44
C VAL A 449 20.90 8.81 -13.46
N VAL A 450 20.17 7.76 -13.12
CA VAL A 450 20.06 6.56 -13.94
C VAL A 450 18.60 6.27 -14.26
N ASP A 451 18.35 5.96 -15.53
CA ASP A 451 17.06 5.49 -16.01
C ASP A 451 17.20 3.98 -16.28
N GLY A 452 16.48 3.16 -15.51
CA GLY A 452 16.45 1.71 -15.69
C GLY A 452 16.94 0.90 -14.48
N ASP A 453 17.02 -0.41 -14.71
CA ASP A 453 17.12 -1.41 -13.66
C ASP A 453 18.55 -1.85 -13.35
N THR A 454 19.53 -1.56 -14.21
CA THR A 454 20.93 -1.97 -14.05
C THR A 454 21.85 -0.77 -14.22
N VAL A 455 22.83 -0.64 -13.32
CA VAL A 455 23.91 0.35 -13.43
C VAL A 455 25.21 -0.38 -13.14
N GLU A 456 26.12 -0.37 -14.09
CA GLU A 456 27.44 -0.98 -13.96
C GLU A 456 28.46 0.02 -13.40
N ASP A 457 29.57 -0.50 -12.86
CA ASP A 457 30.72 0.25 -12.38
C ASP A 457 30.38 1.28 -11.29
N VAL A 458 29.62 0.88 -10.25
CA VAL A 458 29.28 1.75 -9.12
C VAL A 458 30.50 1.94 -8.20
N LYS A 459 30.95 3.19 -8.05
CA LYS A 459 32.13 3.57 -7.24
C LYS A 459 31.75 3.98 -5.81
N ASP A 460 32.71 3.94 -4.88
CA ASP A 460 32.51 4.28 -3.47
C ASP A 460 32.07 5.73 -3.19
N ASN A 461 32.21 6.65 -4.15
CA ASN A 461 31.72 8.02 -4.05
C ASN A 461 30.54 8.31 -4.99
N ASP A 462 30.00 7.30 -5.67
CA ASP A 462 28.84 7.50 -6.52
C ASP A 462 27.57 7.65 -5.68
N LEU A 463 26.79 8.68 -5.99
CA LEU A 463 25.42 8.82 -5.52
C LEU A 463 24.48 8.49 -6.67
N ILE A 464 23.94 7.28 -6.65
CA ILE A 464 22.99 6.79 -7.65
C ILE A 464 21.60 7.30 -7.31
N ILE A 465 20.96 7.96 -8.27
CA ILE A 465 19.60 8.48 -8.18
C ILE A 465 18.77 7.81 -9.26
N SER A 466 17.86 6.92 -8.86
CA SER A 466 16.94 6.22 -9.76
C SER A 466 15.50 6.58 -9.40
N CYS A 467 14.80 7.29 -10.29
CA CYS A 467 13.45 7.79 -10.01
C CYS A 467 12.40 7.28 -10.99
N ASN A 468 11.14 7.19 -10.54
CA ASN A 468 10.01 6.70 -11.31
C ASN A 468 8.75 7.54 -11.04
N TYR A 469 7.94 7.73 -12.09
CA TYR A 469 6.57 8.25 -11.95
C TYR A 469 5.57 7.10 -11.88
N HIS A 470 4.88 7.00 -10.76
CA HIS A 470 3.72 6.14 -10.60
C HIS A 470 2.47 6.98 -10.88
N ARG A 471 2.16 7.13 -12.16
CA ARG A 471 0.99 7.89 -12.63
C ARG A 471 -0.29 7.16 -12.28
N ASP A 472 -1.25 7.89 -11.72
CA ASP A 472 -2.58 7.39 -11.38
C ASP A 472 -2.55 6.07 -10.59
N ALA A 473 -1.60 5.97 -9.65
CA ALA A 473 -1.25 4.71 -9.00
C ALA A 473 -2.09 4.44 -7.75
N ILE A 474 -2.39 5.48 -6.97
CA ILE A 474 -3.04 5.35 -5.67
C ILE A 474 -4.46 5.93 -5.77
N PRO A 475 -5.52 5.11 -5.73
CA PRO A 475 -6.88 5.65 -5.74
C PRO A 475 -7.12 6.54 -4.51
N GLN A 476 -7.82 7.65 -4.73
CA GLN A 476 -8.16 8.62 -3.69
C GLN A 476 -9.59 8.36 -3.23
N TYR A 477 -9.74 7.80 -2.03
CA TYR A 477 -11.04 7.50 -1.42
C TYR A 477 -11.65 8.77 -0.81
N GLU A 478 -12.06 9.69 -1.67
CA GLU A 478 -12.63 10.98 -1.28
C GLU A 478 -14.07 10.84 -0.76
N VAL A 479 -14.59 11.88 -0.12
CA VAL A 479 -16.00 11.92 0.30
C VAL A 479 -16.93 11.63 -0.88
N GLY A 480 -17.89 10.74 -0.66
CA GLY A 480 -18.78 10.23 -1.72
C GLY A 480 -18.29 8.94 -2.40
N TYR A 481 -17.09 8.47 -2.09
CA TYR A 481 -16.57 7.19 -2.60
C TYR A 481 -17.44 5.99 -2.17
N VAL A 482 -17.97 6.00 -0.94
CA VAL A 482 -18.89 4.95 -0.46
C VAL A 482 -20.18 4.92 -1.27
N GLU A 483 -20.73 6.08 -1.61
CA GLU A 483 -21.92 6.20 -2.46
C GLU A 483 -21.61 5.69 -3.87
N THR A 484 -20.52 6.19 -4.46
CA THR A 484 -20.05 5.79 -5.79
C THR A 484 -19.89 4.27 -5.88
N HIS A 485 -19.30 3.63 -4.86
CA HIS A 485 -19.15 2.18 -4.80
C HIS A 485 -20.52 1.48 -4.77
N ARG A 486 -21.46 1.95 -3.94
CA ARG A 486 -22.81 1.39 -3.85
C ARG A 486 -23.56 1.51 -5.18
N GLU A 487 -23.47 2.66 -5.84
CA GLU A 487 -24.10 2.91 -7.14
C GLU A 487 -23.52 2.00 -8.22
N VAL A 488 -22.18 1.84 -8.25
CA VAL A 488 -21.51 0.90 -9.16
C VAL A 488 -22.00 -0.53 -8.93
N ASP A 489 -22.06 -0.99 -7.68
CA ASP A 489 -22.57 -2.32 -7.34
C ASP A 489 -24.03 -2.50 -7.77
N GLN A 490 -24.86 -1.48 -7.55
CA GLN A 490 -26.27 -1.50 -7.92
C GLN A 490 -26.44 -1.55 -9.45
N ILE A 491 -25.67 -0.76 -10.21
CA ILE A 491 -25.69 -0.77 -11.67
C ILE A 491 -25.24 -2.12 -12.22
N VAL A 492 -24.16 -2.69 -11.69
CA VAL A 492 -23.66 -4.01 -12.09
C VAL A 492 -24.74 -5.06 -11.87
N LYS A 493 -25.43 -5.00 -10.72
CA LYS A 493 -26.48 -5.95 -10.36
C LYS A 493 -27.73 -5.79 -11.24
N ASP A 494 -28.26 -4.58 -11.38
CA ASP A 494 -29.50 -4.31 -12.10
C ASP A 494 -29.34 -4.51 -13.61
N GLY A 495 -28.17 -4.15 -14.15
CA GLY A 495 -27.81 -4.42 -15.53
C GLY A 495 -27.49 -5.89 -15.83
N GLN A 496 -27.48 -6.76 -14.80
CA GLN A 496 -27.05 -8.16 -14.91
C GLN A 496 -25.68 -8.31 -15.56
N TYR A 497 -24.76 -7.41 -15.23
CA TYR A 497 -23.44 -7.38 -15.84
C TYR A 497 -22.65 -8.63 -15.43
N LEU A 498 -21.93 -9.18 -16.40
CA LEU A 498 -20.94 -10.23 -16.21
C LEU A 498 -19.60 -9.67 -15.69
N LEU A 499 -19.60 -8.43 -15.17
CA LEU A 499 -18.44 -7.70 -14.68
C LEU A 499 -18.44 -7.63 -13.15
N SER A 500 -17.32 -7.91 -12.52
CA SER A 500 -17.06 -7.59 -11.11
C SER A 500 -15.77 -6.81 -10.94
N PHE A 501 -15.69 -5.99 -9.90
CA PHE A 501 -14.52 -5.18 -9.58
C PHE A 501 -13.73 -5.72 -8.39
N GLY A 502 -12.43 -5.48 -8.41
CA GLY A 502 -11.55 -5.78 -7.31
C GLY A 502 -10.23 -5.03 -7.36
N GLY A 503 -9.36 -5.40 -6.45
CA GLY A 503 -8.06 -4.77 -6.26
C GLY A 503 -8.13 -3.62 -5.28
N THR A 504 -7.42 -2.54 -5.57
CA THR A 504 -7.36 -1.38 -4.67
C THR A 504 -8.66 -0.57 -4.74
N VAL A 505 -9.29 -0.45 -5.91
CA VAL A 505 -10.59 0.22 -6.03
C VAL A 505 -11.73 -0.75 -5.74
N PHE A 506 -12.74 -0.26 -5.02
CA PHE A 506 -13.89 -1.01 -4.53
C PHE A 506 -13.54 -2.21 -3.61
N GLY A 507 -12.28 -2.33 -3.20
CA GLY A 507 -11.84 -3.27 -2.17
C GLY A 507 -11.75 -2.65 -0.78
N ASP A 508 -11.57 -3.50 0.24
CA ASP A 508 -11.48 -3.11 1.65
C ASP A 508 -10.16 -2.40 2.04
N GLY A 509 -9.23 -2.18 1.10
CA GLY A 509 -7.94 -1.55 1.43
C GLY A 509 -6.94 -1.49 0.28
N LEU A 510 -5.93 -0.64 0.45
CA LEU A 510 -4.91 -0.32 -0.55
C LEU A 510 -3.64 -1.18 -0.40
N GLY A 511 -3.42 -1.80 0.76
CA GLY A 511 -2.23 -2.59 1.02
C GLY A 511 -2.19 -3.88 0.19
N VAL A 512 -1.00 -4.38 -0.11
CA VAL A 512 -0.80 -5.68 -0.76
C VAL A 512 -1.54 -6.82 0.00
N PRO A 513 -1.47 -6.92 1.34
CA PRO A 513 -2.26 -7.90 2.08
C PRO A 513 -3.77 -7.72 1.91
N ASP A 514 -4.25 -6.48 1.83
CA ASP A 514 -5.68 -6.17 1.65
C ASP A 514 -6.14 -6.65 0.27
N CYS A 515 -5.33 -6.42 -0.77
CA CYS A 515 -5.59 -6.95 -2.13
C CYS A 515 -5.70 -8.48 -2.17
N VAL A 516 -4.80 -9.18 -1.48
CA VAL A 516 -4.77 -10.66 -1.44
C VAL A 516 -6.00 -11.21 -0.72
N ILE A 517 -6.33 -10.69 0.47
CA ILE A 517 -7.50 -11.18 1.20
C ILE A 517 -8.81 -10.86 0.47
N ASN A 518 -8.91 -9.69 -0.19
CA ASN A 518 -10.09 -9.33 -0.99
C ASN A 518 -10.24 -10.27 -2.18
N ALA A 519 -9.15 -10.56 -2.89
CA ALA A 519 -9.16 -11.53 -3.98
C ALA A 519 -9.63 -12.92 -3.53
N PHE A 520 -9.25 -13.36 -2.33
CA PHE A 520 -9.75 -14.62 -1.76
C PHE A 520 -11.26 -14.57 -1.48
N LYS A 521 -11.74 -13.51 -0.81
CA LYS A 521 -13.18 -13.30 -0.57
C LYS A 521 -13.98 -13.28 -1.86
N ASP A 522 -13.45 -12.66 -2.90
CA ASP A 522 -14.13 -12.53 -4.19
C ASP A 522 -14.13 -13.85 -4.98
N ALA A 523 -13.05 -14.64 -4.90
CA ALA A 523 -13.03 -16.00 -5.43
C ALA A 523 -14.07 -16.90 -4.74
N LEU A 524 -14.23 -16.79 -3.41
CA LEU A 524 -15.24 -17.55 -2.67
C LEU A 524 -16.67 -17.24 -3.12
N LYS A 525 -16.95 -16.01 -3.57
CA LYS A 525 -18.27 -15.66 -4.11
C LYS A 525 -18.54 -16.43 -5.41
N LEU A 526 -17.53 -16.73 -6.21
CA LEU A 526 -17.70 -17.37 -7.53
C LEU A 526 -17.45 -18.89 -7.53
N ARG A 527 -17.12 -19.45 -6.36
CA ARG A 527 -16.95 -20.89 -6.16
C ARG A 527 -18.20 -21.64 -6.61
#